data_AF-A0A950V5M8-F1
#
_entry.id   AF-A0A950V5M8-F1
#
_cell.length_a   1.000
_cell.length_b   1.000
_cell.length_c   1.000
_cell.angle_alpha   90.00
_cell.angle_beta   90.00
_cell.angle_gamma   90.00
#
_symmetry.space_group_name_H-M   'P 1'
#
loop_
_entity.id
_entity.type
_entity.pdbx_description
1 polymer ?
#
loop_
_entity_poly.entity_id
_entity_poly.type
_entity_poly.pdbx_seq_one_letter_code
_entity_poly.pdbx_strand_id
1 'polypeptide(L)'
;MHRRGFLGRALLPGAVTALASNRSNGSGPIPQSLRNAVEFGNRFVLWQSPYGSVDPVVCSYRSPGRDATGIQAIGPPVRALYRLFQATGEAQYKAAADRYATYLMNTLHDPPNPYGSRVEINGHSVHSLSAAWMYGKALSPCFEWFSVMNPREGAYDQKAYWMYKWLQRHRRADSYFGVGYPAGQYPDAQFSCDLGEVGTGLMGFYAVTRYRPALDDAVGLSRFFLTDYRQGSAEGVWSPERGVWLVGPWPGGGAEHFTDQQYNTSAWGWSAFVDSEFLLRLRDSTDTATLKAQIDDKCVKAFCWCLDACQFEDGAHGMFGRDDKWVGQ
;
A
#
# COMPACT_ATOMS: atom_id res chain seq x y z
N MET A 1 -33.77 10.99 -2.72
CA MET A 1 -32.81 10.20 -3.52
C MET A 1 -32.01 9.28 -2.59
N HIS A 2 -32.04 7.98 -2.86
CA HIS A 2 -31.77 6.87 -1.93
C HIS A 2 -30.30 6.71 -1.46
N ARG A 3 -29.98 7.22 -0.25
CA ARG A 3 -28.67 7.07 0.43
C ARG A 3 -28.46 5.72 1.14
N ARG A 4 -29.53 4.98 1.44
CA ARG A 4 -29.48 3.72 2.24
C ARG A 4 -29.44 2.43 1.42
N GLY A 5 -29.62 2.50 0.10
CA GLY A 5 -29.63 1.31 -0.76
C GLY A 5 -28.25 0.73 -1.06
N PHE A 6 -27.22 1.59 -1.16
CA PHE A 6 -25.89 1.20 -1.60
C PHE A 6 -25.04 0.55 -0.50
N LEU A 7 -25.17 0.99 0.76
CA LEU A 7 -24.38 0.50 1.91
C LEU A 7 -25.16 -0.42 2.85
N GLY A 8 -26.47 -0.58 2.66
CA GLY A 8 -27.39 -1.24 3.60
C GLY A 8 -27.27 -2.77 3.72
N ARG A 9 -26.30 -3.42 3.05
CA ARG A 9 -26.08 -4.87 3.11
C ARG A 9 -24.65 -5.29 3.49
N ALA A 10 -23.77 -4.34 3.78
CA ALA A 10 -22.37 -4.61 4.09
C ALA A 10 -22.09 -4.64 5.60
N LEU A 11 -22.74 -5.54 6.33
CA LEU A 11 -22.23 -6.01 7.62
C LEU A 11 -22.21 -7.52 7.54
N LEU A 12 -21.06 -8.09 7.15
CA LEU A 12 -20.77 -9.47 7.51
C LEU A 12 -20.45 -9.47 9.01
N PRO A 13 -21.25 -10.13 9.86
CA PRO A 13 -20.91 -10.35 11.26
C PRO A 13 -19.75 -11.36 11.42
N GLY A 14 -18.93 -11.60 10.39
CA GLY A 14 -17.90 -12.65 10.38
C GLY A 14 -16.46 -12.14 10.53
N ALA A 15 -16.12 -10.98 9.96
CA ALA A 15 -14.72 -10.53 9.90
C ALA A 15 -14.25 -9.83 11.19
N VAL A 16 -15.15 -9.16 11.92
CA VAL A 16 -14.84 -8.54 13.22
C VAL A 16 -14.94 -9.55 14.37
N THR A 17 -15.78 -10.57 14.20
CA THR A 17 -16.12 -11.51 15.28
C THR A 17 -15.10 -12.62 15.47
N ALA A 18 -14.32 -12.96 14.44
CA ALA A 18 -13.28 -14.00 14.53
C ALA A 18 -12.01 -13.58 15.29
N LEU A 19 -11.81 -12.27 15.55
CA LEU A 19 -10.64 -11.77 16.29
C LEU A 19 -11.00 -11.18 17.67
N ALA A 20 -12.28 -10.92 17.94
CA ALA A 20 -12.76 -10.47 19.24
C ALA A 20 -12.89 -11.60 20.29
N SER A 21 -12.73 -12.87 19.91
CA SER A 21 -12.95 -14.02 20.80
C SER A 21 -11.72 -14.59 21.50
N ASN A 22 -10.52 -14.06 21.28
CA ASN A 22 -9.30 -14.51 21.97
C ASN A 22 -8.86 -13.58 23.10
N ARG A 23 -9.81 -13.03 23.88
CA ARG A 23 -9.52 -12.73 25.29
C ARG A 23 -9.44 -14.06 26.03
N SER A 24 -8.38 -14.81 25.79
CA SER A 24 -7.99 -15.85 26.72
C SER A 24 -7.70 -15.15 28.05
N ASN A 25 -8.52 -15.43 29.05
CA ASN A 25 -8.23 -15.23 30.48
C ASN A 25 -7.01 -16.08 30.93
N GLY A 26 -6.04 -16.31 30.03
CA GLY A 26 -4.83 -17.05 30.28
C GLY A 26 -3.81 -16.11 30.89
N SER A 27 -3.47 -16.35 32.14
CA SER A 27 -2.37 -15.73 32.89
C SER A 27 -0.98 -16.07 32.32
N GLY A 28 -0.87 -16.30 31.02
CA GLY A 28 0.38 -16.59 30.34
C GLY A 28 1.18 -15.31 30.07
N PRO A 29 2.52 -15.42 29.94
CA PRO A 29 3.34 -14.27 29.55
C PRO A 29 2.95 -13.80 28.15
N ILE A 30 2.84 -12.48 27.99
CA ILE A 30 2.60 -11.84 26.68
C ILE A 30 3.67 -12.33 25.69
N PRO A 31 3.32 -12.74 24.46
CA PRO A 31 4.31 -13.15 23.46
C PRO A 31 5.34 -12.04 23.21
N GLN A 32 6.62 -12.40 23.03
CA GLN A 32 7.69 -11.41 22.75
C GLN A 32 7.38 -10.57 21.51
N SER A 33 6.78 -11.17 20.48
CA SER A 33 6.36 -10.46 19.26
C SER A 33 5.36 -9.35 19.56
N LEU A 34 4.38 -9.60 20.44
CA LEU A 34 3.40 -8.60 20.85
C LEU A 34 4.05 -7.51 21.72
N ARG A 35 4.98 -7.86 22.62
CA ARG A 35 5.76 -6.86 23.37
C ARG A 35 6.53 -5.93 22.43
N ASN A 36 7.20 -6.48 21.43
CA ASN A 36 7.94 -5.69 20.44
C ASN A 36 6.99 -4.80 19.62
N ALA A 37 5.85 -5.34 19.19
CA ALA A 37 4.85 -4.57 18.45
C ALA A 37 4.29 -3.41 19.28
N VAL A 38 4.04 -3.63 20.57
CA VAL A 38 3.62 -2.58 21.53
C VAL A 38 4.68 -1.49 21.66
N GLU A 39 5.96 -1.87 21.83
CA GLU A 39 7.08 -0.93 21.89
C GLU A 39 7.13 -0.04 20.63
N PHE A 40 7.04 -0.62 19.44
CA PHE A 40 6.99 0.15 18.20
C PHE A 40 5.71 1.00 18.06
N GLY A 41 4.56 0.45 18.46
CA GLY A 41 3.29 1.18 18.47
C GLY A 41 3.34 2.43 19.34
N ASN A 42 3.90 2.32 20.55
CA ASN A 42 4.10 3.45 21.45
C ASN A 42 4.96 4.54 20.81
N ARG A 43 6.01 4.17 20.07
CA ARG A 43 6.83 5.15 19.34
C ARG A 43 6.04 5.89 18.29
N PHE A 44 5.22 5.22 17.48
CA PHE A 44 4.37 5.90 16.49
C PHE A 44 3.30 6.79 17.13
N VAL A 45 2.77 6.42 18.30
CA VAL A 45 1.87 7.31 19.07
C VAL A 45 2.63 8.58 19.51
N LEU A 46 3.85 8.42 20.04
CA LEU A 46 4.69 9.52 20.52
C LEU A 46 5.22 10.41 19.39
N TRP A 47 5.52 9.83 18.23
CA TRP A 47 6.03 10.53 17.06
C TRP A 47 4.93 11.23 16.27
N GLN A 48 3.66 11.16 16.67
CA GLN A 48 2.59 11.76 15.89
C GLN A 48 2.47 13.27 16.15
N SER A 49 2.42 14.04 15.07
CA SER A 49 2.17 15.48 15.16
C SER A 49 0.71 15.78 15.53
N PRO A 50 0.40 16.98 16.05
CA PRO A 50 -0.98 17.38 16.36
C PRO A 50 -1.94 17.32 15.16
N TYR A 51 -1.41 17.41 13.94
CA TYR A 51 -2.17 17.33 12.69
C TYR A 51 -2.22 15.91 12.07
N GLY A 52 -1.64 14.91 12.75
CA GLY A 52 -1.82 13.49 12.45
C GLY A 52 -0.72 12.84 11.60
N SER A 53 0.30 13.58 11.15
CA SER A 53 1.47 13.00 10.45
C SER A 53 2.56 12.55 11.43
N VAL A 54 3.69 12.01 10.95
CA VAL A 54 4.88 11.75 11.80
C VAL A 54 5.62 13.07 12.05
N ASP A 55 5.69 13.59 13.25
CA ASP A 55 6.35 14.87 13.55
C ASP A 55 7.89 14.80 13.41
N PRO A 56 8.52 15.65 12.56
CA PRO A 56 9.97 15.66 12.38
C PRO A 56 10.75 16.19 13.59
N VAL A 57 10.09 16.85 14.55
CA VAL A 57 10.74 17.35 15.77
C VAL A 57 10.95 16.23 16.77
N VAL A 58 10.00 15.29 16.89
CA VAL A 58 10.07 14.19 17.87
C VAL A 58 10.45 12.84 17.26
N CYS A 59 10.33 12.67 15.94
CA CYS A 59 10.81 11.48 15.23
C CYS A 59 12.22 11.72 14.68
N SER A 60 13.23 11.13 15.32
CA SER A 60 14.63 11.22 14.89
C SER A 60 14.91 10.62 13.50
N TYR A 61 13.98 9.82 12.97
CA TYR A 61 14.09 9.20 11.64
C TYR A 61 13.44 10.04 10.53
N ARG A 62 12.70 11.11 10.86
CA ARG A 62 12.11 12.00 9.87
C ARG A 62 13.00 13.22 9.69
N SER A 63 13.66 13.33 8.54
CA SER A 63 14.50 14.50 8.23
C SER A 63 13.67 15.78 8.13
N PRO A 64 14.03 16.86 8.85
CA PRO A 64 13.41 18.16 8.67
C PRO A 64 13.63 18.67 7.23
N GLY A 65 12.57 19.17 6.58
CA GLY A 65 12.66 19.88 5.30
C GLY A 65 12.66 19.02 4.02
N ARG A 66 12.74 17.68 4.10
CA ARG A 66 12.50 16.77 2.96
C ARG A 66 11.04 16.32 2.97
N ASP A 67 10.33 16.52 1.86
CA ASP A 67 8.91 16.19 1.64
C ASP A 67 7.96 16.61 2.77
N ALA A 68 7.40 17.82 2.62
CA ALA A 68 6.54 18.47 3.61
C ALA A 68 5.38 17.59 4.12
N THR A 69 4.92 16.61 3.32
CA THR A 69 3.75 15.81 3.65
C THR A 69 4.07 14.44 4.27
N GLY A 70 5.26 13.86 4.08
CA GLY A 70 5.61 12.55 4.65
C GLY A 70 4.63 11.41 4.32
N ILE A 71 3.86 11.54 3.23
CA ILE A 71 2.71 10.67 2.88
C ILE A 71 3.10 9.20 2.73
N GLN A 72 4.29 8.92 2.18
CA GLN A 72 4.78 7.55 1.97
C GLN A 72 4.75 6.71 3.26
N ALA A 73 5.05 7.33 4.40
CA ALA A 73 5.19 6.66 5.69
C ALA A 73 3.87 6.49 6.48
N ILE A 74 2.72 6.96 5.97
CA ILE A 74 1.47 7.01 6.75
C ILE A 74 0.68 5.70 6.72
N GLY A 75 0.69 4.97 5.59
CA GLY A 75 -0.06 3.72 5.46
C GLY A 75 0.30 2.65 6.51
N PRO A 76 1.59 2.25 6.63
CA PRO A 76 2.01 1.23 7.58
C PRO A 76 1.59 1.46 9.05
N PRO A 77 1.81 2.66 9.66
CA PRO A 77 1.39 2.89 11.04
C PRO A 77 -0.14 2.84 11.21
N VAL A 78 -0.95 3.28 10.24
CA VAL A 78 -2.42 3.14 10.33
C VAL A 78 -2.82 1.69 10.55
N ARG A 79 -2.33 0.78 9.70
CA ARG A 79 -2.66 -0.65 9.80
C ARG A 79 -2.12 -1.25 11.09
N ALA A 80 -0.86 -0.97 11.43
CA ALA A 80 -0.21 -1.53 12.62
C ALA A 80 -0.91 -1.09 13.91
N LEU A 81 -1.27 0.19 14.03
CA LEU A 81 -1.90 0.74 15.23
C LEU A 81 -3.34 0.25 15.39
N TYR A 82 -4.13 0.11 14.31
CA TYR A 82 -5.45 -0.54 14.43
C TYR A 82 -5.35 -2.01 14.84
N ARG A 83 -4.36 -2.76 14.32
CA ARG A 83 -4.11 -4.15 14.74
C ARG A 83 -3.67 -4.22 16.20
N LEU A 84 -2.84 -3.29 16.67
CA LEU A 84 -2.48 -3.20 18.08
C LEU A 84 -3.69 -2.89 18.95
N PHE A 85 -4.55 -1.96 18.55
CA PHE A 85 -5.80 -1.71 19.27
C PHE A 85 -6.69 -2.96 19.33
N GLN A 86 -6.81 -3.73 18.24
CA GLN A 86 -7.54 -5.00 18.27
C GLN A 86 -6.91 -6.01 19.25
N ALA A 87 -5.58 -6.07 19.31
CA ALA A 87 -4.85 -7.02 20.16
C ALA A 87 -4.83 -6.63 21.65
N THR A 88 -4.76 -5.33 21.97
CA THR A 88 -4.55 -4.84 23.35
C THR A 88 -5.80 -4.20 23.95
N GLY A 89 -6.71 -3.68 23.13
CA GLY A 89 -7.84 -2.86 23.55
C GLY A 89 -7.48 -1.44 23.99
N GLU A 90 -6.22 -1.02 23.85
CA GLU A 90 -5.77 0.30 24.31
C GLU A 90 -6.18 1.41 23.33
N ALA A 91 -7.05 2.31 23.79
CA ALA A 91 -7.66 3.35 22.97
C ALA A 91 -6.66 4.31 22.30
N GLN A 92 -5.46 4.48 22.87
CA GLN A 92 -4.42 5.34 22.31
C GLN A 92 -3.99 4.92 20.90
N TYR A 93 -3.91 3.61 20.62
CA TYR A 93 -3.50 3.13 19.31
C TYR A 93 -4.57 3.43 18.27
N LYS A 94 -5.85 3.23 18.60
CA LYS A 94 -6.96 3.60 17.72
C LYS A 94 -6.96 5.10 17.44
N ALA A 95 -6.85 5.92 18.48
CA ALA A 95 -6.85 7.38 18.33
C ALA A 95 -5.70 7.88 17.45
N ALA A 96 -4.51 7.29 17.60
CA ALA A 96 -3.38 7.60 16.72
C ALA A 96 -3.61 7.12 15.28
N ALA A 97 -4.13 5.91 15.08
CA ALA A 97 -4.47 5.38 13.76
C ALA A 97 -5.53 6.23 13.03
N ASP A 98 -6.58 6.66 13.74
CA ASP A 98 -7.62 7.56 13.22
C ASP A 98 -7.00 8.86 12.71
N ARG A 99 -6.06 9.46 13.46
CA ARG A 99 -5.37 10.70 13.08
C ARG A 99 -4.43 10.52 11.88
N TYR A 100 -3.70 9.41 11.80
CA TYR A 100 -2.87 9.09 10.63
C TYR A 100 -3.74 8.89 9.37
N ALA A 101 -4.83 8.13 9.49
CA ALA A 101 -5.77 7.91 8.40
C ALA A 101 -6.41 9.24 7.95
N THR A 102 -6.86 10.06 8.92
CA THR A 102 -7.44 11.38 8.66
C THR A 102 -6.46 12.31 7.95
N TYR A 103 -5.19 12.32 8.37
CA TYR A 103 -4.16 13.12 7.75
C TYR A 103 -4.03 12.77 6.26
N LEU A 104 -3.78 11.51 5.92
CA LEU A 104 -3.62 11.11 4.52
C LEU A 104 -4.90 11.34 3.71
N MET A 105 -6.05 10.97 4.28
CA MET A 105 -7.34 11.19 3.63
C MET A 105 -7.59 12.66 3.37
N ASN A 106 -7.08 13.60 4.18
CA ASN A 106 -7.26 15.02 3.97
C ASN A 106 -6.20 15.64 3.05
N THR A 107 -4.95 15.17 3.08
CA THR A 107 -3.86 15.74 2.28
C THR A 107 -4.00 15.45 0.78
N LEU A 108 -4.66 14.36 0.41
CA LEU A 108 -4.84 14.02 -1.00
C LEU A 108 -6.01 14.80 -1.62
N HIS A 109 -5.72 15.44 -2.74
CA HIS A 109 -6.66 16.18 -3.56
C HIS A 109 -6.39 15.84 -5.02
N ASP A 110 -7.45 15.79 -5.83
CA ASP A 110 -7.30 15.66 -7.28
C ASP A 110 -6.37 16.78 -7.80
N PRO A 111 -5.37 16.49 -8.64
CA PRO A 111 -4.57 17.52 -9.27
C PRO A 111 -5.46 18.40 -10.16
N PRO A 112 -5.13 19.69 -10.33
CA PRO A 112 -5.79 20.51 -11.32
C PRO A 112 -5.61 19.91 -12.72
N ASN A 113 -6.65 20.05 -13.55
CA ASN A 113 -6.68 19.61 -14.95
C ASN A 113 -6.15 20.75 -15.85
N PRO A 114 -5.29 20.53 -16.86
CA PRO A 114 -4.69 19.27 -17.32
C PRO A 114 -3.60 18.73 -16.40
N TYR A 115 -3.37 17.40 -16.47
CA TYR A 115 -2.41 16.65 -15.68
C TYR A 115 -1.03 17.31 -15.64
N GLY A 116 -0.77 18.02 -14.55
CA GLY A 116 0.55 18.41 -14.13
C GLY A 116 0.79 17.85 -12.75
N SER A 117 1.82 17.01 -12.60
CA SER A 117 2.47 16.85 -11.30
C SER A 117 3.19 18.14 -10.88
N ARG A 118 3.00 19.26 -11.59
CA ARG A 118 3.46 20.61 -11.30
C ARG A 118 2.28 21.57 -11.35
N VAL A 119 2.12 22.34 -10.30
CA VAL A 119 1.16 23.44 -10.20
C VAL A 119 1.95 24.66 -9.78
N GLU A 120 1.75 25.80 -10.44
CA GLU A 120 2.33 27.06 -9.97
C GLU A 120 1.44 27.67 -8.89
N ILE A 121 2.01 27.88 -7.71
CA ILE A 121 1.36 28.57 -6.60
C ILE A 121 2.26 29.75 -6.22
N ASN A 122 1.75 30.97 -6.39
CA ASN A 122 2.48 32.22 -6.11
C ASN A 122 3.85 32.31 -6.82
N GLY A 123 3.94 31.84 -8.07
CA GLY A 123 5.19 31.84 -8.84
C GLY A 123 6.19 30.74 -8.46
N HIS A 124 5.81 29.84 -7.54
CA HIS A 124 6.60 28.65 -7.22
C HIS A 124 6.01 27.42 -7.90
N SER A 125 6.85 26.68 -8.63
CA SER A 125 6.48 25.37 -9.14
C SER A 125 6.43 24.38 -7.98
N VAL A 126 5.21 23.98 -7.61
CA VAL A 126 4.96 22.97 -6.59
C VAL A 126 4.62 21.67 -7.29
N HIS A 127 5.33 20.59 -6.97
CA HIS A 127 4.96 19.32 -7.53
C HIS A 127 3.66 18.80 -6.86
N SER A 128 2.57 18.68 -7.61
CA SER A 128 1.37 17.99 -7.13
C SER A 128 1.69 16.51 -6.99
N LEU A 129 1.67 16.05 -5.74
CA LEU A 129 1.75 14.67 -5.31
C LEU A 129 0.49 13.92 -5.79
N SER A 130 0.45 13.54 -7.06
CA SER A 130 -0.69 12.85 -7.69
C SER A 130 -0.29 11.55 -8.37
N ALA A 131 0.54 10.76 -7.68
CA ALA A 131 0.88 9.42 -8.13
C ALA A 131 -0.18 8.41 -7.67
N ALA A 132 -0.50 7.41 -8.50
CA ALA A 132 -1.60 6.48 -8.25
C ALA A 132 -1.45 5.71 -6.93
N TRP A 133 -0.23 5.38 -6.51
CA TRP A 133 0.06 4.69 -5.26
C TRP A 133 -0.45 5.44 -4.02
N MET A 134 -0.50 6.78 -4.06
CA MET A 134 -1.01 7.59 -2.95
C MET A 134 -2.51 7.35 -2.74
N TYR A 135 -3.26 7.28 -3.83
CA TYR A 135 -4.67 6.93 -3.82
C TYR A 135 -4.88 5.48 -3.36
N GLY A 136 -3.98 4.56 -3.77
CA GLY A 136 -3.89 3.21 -3.24
C GLY A 136 -3.83 3.17 -1.72
N LYS A 137 -2.80 3.81 -1.13
CA LYS A 137 -2.60 3.93 0.33
C LYS A 137 -3.77 4.61 1.06
N ALA A 138 -4.44 5.56 0.41
CA ALA A 138 -5.61 6.24 0.94
C ALA A 138 -6.83 5.31 1.00
N LEU A 139 -7.09 4.55 -0.07
CA LEU A 139 -8.17 3.56 -0.11
C LEU A 139 -7.92 2.40 0.86
N SER A 140 -6.68 1.93 0.94
CA SER A 140 -6.21 1.03 1.99
C SER A 140 -4.73 1.28 2.29
N PRO A 141 -4.34 1.45 3.56
CA PRO A 141 -5.15 1.08 4.73
C PRO A 141 -6.08 2.18 5.28
N CYS A 142 -5.99 3.43 4.82
CA CYS A 142 -6.61 4.55 5.55
C CYS A 142 -8.14 4.51 5.58
N PHE A 143 -8.80 4.55 4.42
CA PHE A 143 -10.25 4.45 4.31
C PHE A 143 -10.74 3.09 4.83
N GLU A 144 -10.14 1.99 4.37
CA GLU A 144 -10.54 0.64 4.78
C GLU A 144 -10.60 0.49 6.30
N TRP A 145 -9.47 0.70 6.98
CA TRP A 145 -9.40 0.43 8.41
C TRP A 145 -10.16 1.47 9.22
N PHE A 146 -10.19 2.73 8.79
CA PHE A 146 -11.02 3.74 9.44
C PHE A 146 -12.50 3.33 9.43
N SER A 147 -13.04 2.93 8.27
CA SER A 147 -14.45 2.52 8.16
C SER A 147 -14.75 1.24 8.94
N VAL A 148 -13.84 0.27 8.98
CA VAL A 148 -13.99 -0.95 9.79
C VAL A 148 -14.03 -0.63 11.29
N MET A 149 -13.19 0.29 11.74
CA MET A 149 -13.03 0.61 13.16
C MET A 149 -13.98 1.72 13.65
N ASN A 150 -14.60 2.44 12.71
CA ASN A 150 -15.59 3.50 12.95
C ASN A 150 -16.86 3.27 12.09
N PRO A 151 -17.60 2.16 12.26
CA PRO A 151 -18.67 1.75 11.33
C PRO A 151 -19.89 2.69 11.30
N ARG A 152 -19.98 3.65 12.24
CA ARG A 152 -21.04 4.67 12.28
C ARG A 152 -20.62 5.96 11.58
N GLU A 153 -19.36 6.09 11.19
CA GLU A 153 -18.82 7.24 10.50
C GLU A 153 -18.75 6.97 9.00
N GLY A 154 -19.28 7.91 8.21
CA GLY A 154 -19.21 7.89 6.74
C GLY A 154 -18.45 9.08 6.18
N ALA A 155 -17.55 9.66 6.97
CA ALA A 155 -16.85 10.91 6.64
C ALA A 155 -16.04 10.81 5.32
N TYR A 156 -15.59 9.60 4.99
CA TYR A 156 -14.71 9.37 3.85
C TYR A 156 -15.34 8.64 2.66
N ASP A 157 -16.56 8.14 2.77
CA ASP A 157 -17.18 7.29 1.73
C ASP A 157 -17.19 7.96 0.36
N GLN A 158 -17.64 9.22 0.31
CA GLN A 158 -17.72 9.97 -0.94
C GLN A 158 -16.32 10.28 -1.49
N LYS A 159 -15.36 10.61 -0.62
CA LYS A 159 -13.98 10.90 -1.02
C LYS A 159 -13.30 9.65 -1.58
N ALA A 160 -13.44 8.51 -0.89
CA ALA A 160 -12.92 7.23 -1.34
C ALA A 160 -13.51 6.81 -2.69
N TYR A 161 -14.83 6.99 -2.89
CA TYR A 161 -15.44 6.74 -4.19
C TYR A 161 -14.83 7.62 -5.29
N TRP A 162 -14.61 8.92 -5.04
CA TRP A 162 -14.00 9.80 -6.02
C TRP A 162 -12.53 9.50 -6.29
N MET A 163 -11.75 9.12 -5.28
CA MET A 163 -10.38 8.61 -5.44
C MET A 163 -10.35 7.36 -6.33
N TYR A 164 -11.28 6.43 -6.11
CA TYR A 164 -11.45 5.28 -6.99
C TYR A 164 -11.81 5.68 -8.42
N LYS A 165 -12.77 6.61 -8.61
CA LYS A 165 -13.11 7.14 -9.94
C LYS A 165 -11.94 7.86 -10.59
N TRP A 166 -11.09 8.51 -9.82
CA TRP A 166 -9.85 9.12 -10.30
C TRP A 166 -8.91 8.04 -10.85
N LEU A 167 -8.65 6.97 -10.09
CA LEU A 167 -7.83 5.84 -10.56
C LEU A 167 -8.37 5.27 -11.88
N GLN A 168 -9.68 5.11 -12.01
CA GLN A 168 -10.30 4.60 -13.25
C GLN A 168 -10.03 5.47 -14.49
N ARG A 169 -9.85 6.79 -14.33
CA ARG A 169 -9.49 7.69 -15.45
C ARG A 169 -8.05 7.50 -15.92
N HIS A 170 -7.22 6.84 -15.11
CA HIS A 170 -5.80 6.57 -15.37
C HIS A 170 -5.57 5.12 -15.78
N ARG A 171 -6.63 4.44 -16.23
CA ARG A 171 -6.48 3.12 -16.80
C ARG A 171 -5.67 3.15 -18.07
N ARG A 172 -4.93 2.07 -18.27
CA ARG A 172 -4.08 1.85 -19.44
C ARG A 172 -4.35 0.47 -20.00
N ALA A 173 -3.95 0.26 -21.25
CA ALA A 173 -4.09 -1.03 -21.92
C ALA A 173 -3.02 -2.06 -21.47
N ASP A 174 -1.89 -1.58 -20.95
CA ASP A 174 -0.71 -2.37 -20.58
C ASP A 174 -0.78 -2.84 -19.11
N SER A 175 -0.25 -2.06 -18.17
CA SER A 175 -0.20 -2.35 -16.73
C SER A 175 -1.54 -2.17 -16.02
N TYR A 176 -2.63 -2.01 -16.76
CA TYR A 176 -3.99 -1.70 -16.31
C TYR A 176 -4.19 -0.32 -15.67
N PHE A 177 -3.27 0.17 -14.84
CA PHE A 177 -3.18 1.55 -14.34
C PHE A 177 -1.77 2.10 -14.56
N GLY A 178 -1.63 3.42 -14.73
CA GLY A 178 -0.33 4.11 -14.68
C GLY A 178 0.02 4.59 -13.28
N VAL A 179 1.30 4.69 -12.94
CA VAL A 179 1.74 5.29 -11.66
C VAL A 179 1.70 6.82 -11.70
N GLY A 180 1.79 7.43 -12.88
CA GLY A 180 1.66 8.88 -13.07
C GLY A 180 2.98 9.66 -13.12
N TYR A 181 4.12 8.98 -13.26
CA TYR A 181 5.42 9.62 -13.47
C TYR A 181 6.31 8.79 -14.41
N PRO A 182 7.14 9.43 -15.25
CA PRO A 182 7.89 8.77 -16.31
C PRO A 182 9.13 8.01 -15.81
N ALA A 183 9.64 7.09 -16.63
CA ALA A 183 10.95 6.45 -16.46
C ALA A 183 11.83 6.78 -17.67
N GLY A 184 12.65 7.83 -17.58
CA GLY A 184 13.48 8.27 -18.71
C GLY A 184 12.64 8.63 -19.93
N GLN A 185 12.82 7.89 -21.03
CA GLN A 185 12.05 8.08 -22.27
C GLN A 185 10.64 7.45 -22.23
N TYR A 186 10.35 6.62 -21.23
CA TYR A 186 9.07 5.93 -21.12
C TYR A 186 8.05 6.81 -20.38
N PRO A 187 6.80 6.88 -20.87
CA PRO A 187 5.80 7.82 -20.35
C PRO A 187 5.33 7.52 -18.92
N ASP A 188 5.51 6.30 -18.44
CA ASP A 188 5.11 5.87 -17.11
C ASP A 188 6.10 4.80 -16.59
N ALA A 189 6.54 4.92 -15.36
CA ALA A 189 7.53 4.03 -14.76
C ALA A 189 6.96 2.63 -14.43
N GLN A 190 5.64 2.55 -14.21
CA GLN A 190 4.91 1.31 -13.92
C GLN A 190 5.56 0.49 -12.80
N PHE A 191 6.00 1.16 -11.74
CA PHE A 191 6.64 0.48 -10.63
C PHE A 191 5.69 -0.52 -9.97
N SER A 192 6.18 -1.74 -9.77
CA SER A 192 5.41 -2.86 -9.24
C SER A 192 4.85 -2.53 -7.86
N CYS A 193 5.69 -2.07 -6.93
CA CYS A 193 5.27 -1.71 -5.57
C CYS A 193 4.16 -0.65 -5.55
N ASP A 194 4.24 0.36 -6.42
CA ASP A 194 3.28 1.45 -6.50
C ASP A 194 1.94 0.98 -7.05
N LEU A 195 1.97 0.14 -8.08
CA LEU A 195 0.78 -0.52 -8.60
C LEU A 195 0.25 -1.57 -7.61
N GLY A 196 1.10 -2.18 -6.78
CA GLY A 196 0.72 -3.06 -5.69
C GLY A 196 -0.06 -2.30 -4.61
N GLU A 197 0.35 -1.07 -4.28
CA GLU A 197 -0.40 -0.17 -3.39
C GLU A 197 -1.77 0.18 -4.00
N VAL A 198 -1.84 0.44 -5.31
CA VAL A 198 -3.12 0.64 -6.02
C VAL A 198 -4.00 -0.59 -5.88
N GLY A 199 -3.48 -1.79 -6.15
CA GLY A 199 -4.20 -3.05 -6.02
C GLY A 199 -4.72 -3.30 -4.60
N THR A 200 -3.87 -3.07 -3.60
CA THR A 200 -4.24 -3.13 -2.17
C THR A 200 -5.35 -2.14 -1.85
N GLY A 201 -5.27 -0.92 -2.38
CA GLY A 201 -6.32 0.10 -2.30
C GLY A 201 -7.66 -0.34 -2.88
N LEU A 202 -7.66 -0.93 -4.07
CA LEU A 202 -8.86 -1.47 -4.72
C LEU A 202 -9.51 -2.56 -3.87
N MET A 203 -8.70 -3.47 -3.32
CA MET A 203 -9.18 -4.54 -2.45
C MET A 203 -9.75 -4.00 -1.14
N GLY A 204 -9.15 -2.96 -0.54
CA GLY A 204 -9.69 -2.31 0.65
C GLY A 204 -10.99 -1.57 0.39
N PHE A 205 -11.07 -0.84 -0.72
CA PHE A 205 -12.31 -0.19 -1.14
C PHE A 205 -13.43 -1.21 -1.38
N TYR A 206 -13.13 -2.33 -2.05
CA TYR A 206 -14.09 -3.42 -2.26
C TYR A 206 -14.51 -4.08 -0.94
N ALA A 207 -13.58 -4.30 -0.01
CA ALA A 207 -13.87 -4.93 1.29
C ALA A 207 -14.91 -4.15 2.10
N VAL A 208 -14.81 -2.81 2.11
CA VAL A 208 -15.76 -1.91 2.79
C VAL A 208 -17.06 -1.74 2.01
N THR A 209 -16.98 -1.41 0.72
CA THR A 209 -18.16 -0.95 -0.05
C THR A 209 -18.90 -2.06 -0.77
N ARG A 210 -18.25 -3.22 -0.98
CA ARG A 210 -18.71 -4.30 -1.87
C ARG A 210 -18.99 -3.83 -3.30
N TYR A 211 -18.37 -2.73 -3.73
CA TYR A 211 -18.55 -2.21 -5.07
C TYR A 211 -17.85 -3.09 -6.10
N ARG A 212 -18.61 -3.98 -6.76
CA ARG A 212 -18.07 -5.01 -7.65
C ARG A 212 -17.08 -4.51 -8.71
N PRO A 213 -17.28 -3.36 -9.37
CA PRO A 213 -16.31 -2.86 -10.34
C PRO A 213 -14.90 -2.69 -9.78
N ALA A 214 -14.72 -2.41 -8.48
CA ALA A 214 -13.39 -2.31 -7.88
C ALA A 214 -12.68 -3.67 -7.80
N LEU A 215 -13.43 -4.76 -7.59
CA LEU A 215 -12.90 -6.12 -7.67
C LEU A 215 -12.56 -6.50 -9.11
N ASP A 216 -13.40 -6.11 -10.08
CA ASP A 216 -13.11 -6.39 -11.50
C ASP A 216 -11.84 -5.62 -11.95
N ASP A 217 -11.62 -4.42 -11.42
CA ASP A 217 -10.42 -3.62 -11.65
C ASP A 217 -9.18 -4.24 -10.99
N ALA A 218 -9.32 -4.78 -9.77
CA ALA A 218 -8.27 -5.55 -9.12
C ALA A 218 -7.90 -6.81 -9.93
N VAL A 219 -8.89 -7.54 -10.47
CA VAL A 219 -8.63 -8.67 -11.38
C VAL A 219 -7.89 -8.21 -12.63
N GLY A 220 -8.30 -7.09 -13.22
CA GLY A 220 -7.64 -6.50 -14.39
C GLY A 220 -6.17 -6.17 -14.12
N LEU A 221 -5.89 -5.49 -13.01
CA LEU A 221 -4.55 -5.13 -12.57
C LEU A 221 -3.68 -6.36 -12.27
N SER A 222 -4.24 -7.42 -11.68
CA SER A 222 -3.48 -8.63 -11.36
C SER A 222 -2.79 -9.26 -12.57
N ARG A 223 -3.31 -9.04 -13.78
CA ARG A 223 -2.70 -9.55 -15.02
C ARG A 223 -1.29 -9.04 -15.22
N PHE A 224 -1.02 -7.78 -14.88
CA PHE A 224 0.33 -7.20 -14.96
C PHE A 224 1.33 -7.95 -14.06
N PHE A 225 0.90 -8.28 -12.84
CA PHE A 225 1.72 -9.02 -11.87
C PHE A 225 1.84 -10.50 -12.21
N LEU A 226 0.83 -11.09 -12.85
CA LEU A 226 0.82 -12.52 -13.19
C LEU A 226 1.37 -12.80 -14.59
N THR A 227 1.66 -11.78 -15.39
CA THR A 227 2.29 -11.92 -16.71
C THR A 227 3.79 -11.83 -16.57
N ASP A 228 4.49 -12.76 -17.23
CA ASP A 228 5.94 -12.81 -17.27
C ASP A 228 6.48 -11.58 -18.02
N TYR A 229 7.52 -10.99 -17.46
CA TYR A 229 8.22 -9.86 -18.04
C TYR A 229 8.84 -10.22 -19.39
N ARG A 230 8.75 -9.28 -20.33
CA ARG A 230 9.42 -9.35 -21.64
C ARG A 230 10.13 -8.05 -21.91
N GLN A 231 11.38 -8.13 -22.36
CA GLN A 231 12.18 -6.95 -22.67
C GLN A 231 11.48 -6.06 -23.69
N GLY A 232 11.36 -4.76 -23.36
CA GLY A 232 10.70 -3.77 -24.22
C GLY A 232 9.16 -3.79 -24.17
N SER A 233 8.56 -4.48 -23.19
CA SER A 233 7.11 -4.55 -23.01
C SER A 233 6.69 -4.12 -21.60
N ALA A 234 5.53 -3.47 -21.51
CA ALA A 234 4.86 -3.08 -20.27
C ALA A 234 3.72 -4.02 -19.83
N GLU A 235 3.54 -5.15 -20.51
CA GLU A 235 2.40 -6.03 -20.26
C GLU A 235 2.55 -6.89 -19.00
N GLY A 236 3.77 -7.08 -18.51
CA GLY A 236 4.06 -7.92 -17.35
C GLY A 236 5.34 -7.53 -16.63
N VAL A 237 5.40 -7.84 -15.33
CA VAL A 237 6.53 -7.48 -14.46
C VAL A 237 7.09 -8.66 -13.65
N TRP A 238 6.54 -9.86 -13.81
CA TRP A 238 7.06 -11.05 -13.13
C TRP A 238 8.34 -11.56 -13.77
N SER A 239 9.41 -11.74 -13.00
CA SER A 239 10.61 -12.44 -13.47
C SER A 239 10.54 -13.92 -13.11
N PRO A 240 10.31 -14.82 -14.08
CA PRO A 240 10.32 -16.26 -13.81
C PRO A 240 11.71 -16.77 -13.42
N GLU A 241 12.78 -16.14 -13.92
CA GLU A 241 14.17 -16.47 -13.59
C GLU A 241 14.48 -16.21 -12.12
N ARG A 242 14.04 -15.05 -11.60
CA ARG A 242 14.29 -14.65 -10.21
C ARG A 242 13.27 -15.21 -9.23
N GLY A 243 12.06 -15.53 -9.71
CA GLY A 243 10.94 -15.91 -8.85
C GLY A 243 10.34 -14.73 -8.09
N VAL A 244 10.42 -13.50 -8.62
CA VAL A 244 9.89 -12.28 -7.98
C VAL A 244 9.52 -11.22 -9.04
N TRP A 245 8.71 -10.23 -8.67
CA TRP A 245 8.43 -9.06 -9.50
C TRP A 245 9.63 -8.11 -9.61
N LEU A 246 9.89 -7.65 -10.82
CA LEU A 246 10.86 -6.59 -11.08
C LEU A 246 10.35 -5.25 -10.54
N VAL A 247 11.25 -4.29 -10.33
CA VAL A 247 10.86 -2.94 -9.87
C VAL A 247 9.94 -2.28 -10.88
N GLY A 248 10.21 -2.41 -12.17
CA GLY A 248 9.33 -1.95 -13.24
C GLY A 248 9.71 -2.59 -14.59
N PRO A 249 8.91 -2.43 -15.64
CA PRO A 249 9.15 -3.07 -16.93
C PRO A 249 10.22 -2.37 -17.78
N TRP A 250 10.57 -1.13 -17.46
CA TRP A 250 11.42 -0.30 -18.30
C TRP A 250 12.87 -0.19 -17.80
N PRO A 251 13.86 -0.10 -18.71
CA PRO A 251 15.20 0.25 -18.34
C PRO A 251 15.22 1.70 -17.88
N GLY A 252 15.42 1.90 -16.59
CA GLY A 252 15.58 3.19 -15.93
C GLY A 252 16.31 2.99 -14.61
N GLY A 253 16.97 4.02 -14.10
CA GLY A 253 17.71 4.00 -12.83
C GLY A 253 17.85 5.41 -12.28
N GLY A 254 18.50 5.56 -11.13
CA GLY A 254 18.78 6.86 -10.51
C GLY A 254 17.65 7.45 -9.67
N ALA A 255 16.59 6.69 -9.37
CA ALA A 255 15.56 7.09 -8.40
C ALA A 255 15.60 6.22 -7.14
N GLU A 256 15.16 6.81 -6.02
CA GLU A 256 15.16 6.22 -4.68
C GLU A 256 16.53 5.63 -4.27
N HIS A 257 16.60 4.31 -4.11
CA HIS A 257 17.78 3.55 -3.67
C HIS A 257 18.58 2.96 -4.85
N PHE A 258 18.11 3.14 -6.09
CA PHE A 258 18.76 2.57 -7.28
C PHE A 258 19.69 3.60 -7.90
N THR A 259 20.99 3.55 -7.56
CA THR A 259 21.98 4.49 -8.10
C THR A 259 22.40 4.13 -9.53
N ASP A 260 22.65 2.86 -9.79
CA ASP A 260 23.26 2.33 -11.01
C ASP A 260 22.51 1.11 -11.58
N GLN A 261 21.52 0.59 -10.85
CA GLN A 261 20.72 -0.56 -11.25
C GLN A 261 19.54 -0.14 -12.15
N GLN A 262 19.21 -1.02 -13.10
CA GLN A 262 18.04 -0.82 -13.96
C GLN A 262 16.79 -1.48 -13.37
N TYR A 263 15.66 -0.75 -13.34
CA TYR A 263 14.40 -1.22 -12.76
C TYR A 263 13.88 -2.54 -13.36
N ASN A 264 14.10 -2.76 -14.66
CA ASN A 264 13.69 -3.97 -15.37
C ASN A 264 14.65 -5.15 -15.26
N THR A 265 15.72 -5.01 -14.47
CA THR A 265 16.64 -6.10 -14.14
C THR A 265 16.77 -6.32 -12.64
N SER A 266 16.22 -5.41 -11.84
CA SER A 266 16.24 -5.43 -10.38
C SER A 266 14.88 -5.80 -9.82
N ALA A 267 14.89 -6.51 -8.70
CA ALA A 267 13.70 -6.76 -7.90
C ALA A 267 13.88 -6.13 -6.52
N TRP A 268 12.76 -5.84 -5.85
CA TRP A 268 12.75 -5.15 -4.57
C TRP A 268 11.89 -5.91 -3.56
N GLY A 269 12.43 -6.21 -2.39
CA GLY A 269 11.66 -6.91 -1.35
C GLY A 269 10.38 -6.17 -0.92
N TRP A 270 10.34 -4.84 -1.05
CA TRP A 270 9.12 -4.07 -0.76
C TRP A 270 8.03 -4.37 -1.79
N SER A 271 8.38 -4.47 -3.08
CA SER A 271 7.47 -4.97 -4.11
C SER A 271 6.97 -6.36 -3.76
N ALA A 272 7.86 -7.29 -3.40
CA ALA A 272 7.45 -8.65 -3.02
C ALA A 272 6.43 -8.66 -1.87
N PHE A 273 6.58 -7.79 -0.86
CA PHE A 273 5.61 -7.65 0.23
C PHE A 273 4.27 -7.05 -0.24
N VAL A 274 4.28 -5.88 -0.87
CA VAL A 274 3.06 -5.14 -1.23
C VAL A 274 2.28 -5.86 -2.34
N ASP A 275 2.98 -6.39 -3.34
CA ASP A 275 2.37 -7.10 -4.46
C ASP A 275 1.73 -8.40 -3.97
N SER A 276 2.41 -9.12 -3.08
CA SER A 276 1.85 -10.32 -2.45
C SER A 276 0.64 -9.98 -1.58
N GLU A 277 0.67 -8.89 -0.82
CA GLU A 277 -0.49 -8.45 -0.04
C GLU A 277 -1.70 -8.22 -0.95
N PHE A 278 -1.53 -7.46 -2.02
CA PHE A 278 -2.59 -7.22 -2.99
C PHE A 278 -3.13 -8.54 -3.55
N LEU A 279 -2.25 -9.39 -4.10
CA LEU A 279 -2.65 -10.61 -4.79
C LEU A 279 -3.32 -11.61 -3.83
N LEU A 280 -2.81 -11.80 -2.61
CA LEU A 280 -3.42 -12.71 -1.64
C LEU A 280 -4.82 -12.24 -1.23
N ARG A 281 -5.03 -10.93 -1.07
CA ARG A 281 -6.37 -10.37 -0.83
C ARG A 281 -7.32 -10.62 -2.00
N LEU A 282 -6.82 -10.50 -3.24
CA LEU A 282 -7.57 -10.80 -4.45
C LEU A 282 -7.93 -12.29 -4.54
N ARG A 283 -6.97 -13.18 -4.26
CA ARG A 283 -7.17 -14.64 -4.20
C ARG A 283 -8.32 -15.01 -3.27
N ASP A 284 -8.37 -14.39 -2.10
CA ASP A 284 -9.40 -14.68 -1.10
C ASP A 284 -10.78 -14.10 -1.50
N SER A 285 -10.82 -13.19 -2.47
CA SER A 285 -12.04 -12.48 -2.90
C SER A 285 -12.56 -12.91 -4.27
N THR A 286 -11.88 -13.84 -4.95
CA THR A 286 -12.26 -14.37 -6.26
C THR A 286 -12.67 -15.84 -6.16
N ASP A 287 -13.35 -16.37 -7.17
CA ASP A 287 -13.71 -17.79 -7.29
C ASP A 287 -12.94 -18.51 -8.41
N THR A 288 -12.14 -17.79 -9.20
CA THR A 288 -11.42 -18.35 -10.33
C THR A 288 -10.22 -19.19 -9.86
N ALA A 289 -10.38 -20.52 -9.87
CA ALA A 289 -9.37 -21.46 -9.37
C ALA A 289 -7.98 -21.30 -10.03
N THR A 290 -7.94 -21.03 -11.34
CA THR A 290 -6.69 -20.81 -12.07
C THR A 290 -5.97 -19.54 -11.61
N LEU A 291 -6.72 -18.45 -11.39
CA LEU A 291 -6.18 -17.21 -10.84
C LEU A 291 -5.62 -17.43 -9.43
N LYS A 292 -6.34 -18.16 -8.58
CA LYS A 292 -5.87 -18.48 -7.23
C LYS A 292 -4.55 -19.24 -7.24
N ALA A 293 -4.46 -20.28 -8.07
CA ALA A 293 -3.24 -21.10 -8.18
C ALA A 293 -2.04 -20.29 -8.68
N GLN A 294 -2.23 -19.37 -9.65
CA GLN A 294 -1.16 -18.50 -10.13
C GLN A 294 -0.69 -17.52 -9.04
N ILE A 295 -1.61 -16.96 -8.27
CA ILE A 295 -1.29 -16.08 -7.15
C ILE A 295 -0.50 -16.86 -6.09
N ASP A 296 -0.96 -18.04 -5.70
CA ASP A 296 -0.29 -18.87 -4.69
C ASP A 296 1.15 -19.19 -5.10
N ASP A 297 1.36 -19.68 -6.33
CA ASP A 297 2.69 -20.02 -6.85
C ASP A 297 3.64 -18.81 -6.82
N LYS A 298 3.20 -17.65 -7.36
CA LYS A 298 4.06 -16.47 -7.47
C LYS A 298 4.34 -15.82 -6.12
N CYS A 299 3.35 -15.73 -5.23
CA CYS A 299 3.56 -15.20 -3.88
C CYS A 299 4.52 -16.08 -3.07
N VAL A 300 4.39 -17.41 -3.12
CA VAL A 300 5.31 -18.32 -2.43
C VAL A 300 6.74 -18.13 -2.95
N LYS A 301 6.93 -18.11 -4.28
CA LYS A 301 8.24 -17.89 -4.89
C LYS A 301 8.85 -16.54 -4.51
N ALA A 302 8.05 -15.48 -4.51
CA ALA A 302 8.52 -14.14 -4.14
C ALA A 302 8.98 -14.09 -2.67
N PHE A 303 8.27 -14.74 -1.76
CA PHE A 303 8.69 -14.82 -0.36
C PHE A 303 9.92 -15.72 -0.16
N CYS A 304 10.04 -16.83 -0.89
CA CYS A 304 11.28 -17.62 -0.89
C CYS A 304 12.46 -16.76 -1.36
N TRP A 305 12.30 -16.02 -2.45
CA TRP A 305 13.31 -15.09 -2.94
C TRP A 305 13.69 -14.02 -1.90
N CYS A 306 12.72 -13.46 -1.15
CA CYS A 306 13.03 -12.51 -0.07
C CYS A 306 13.93 -13.12 1.01
N LEU A 307 13.74 -14.39 1.35
CA LEU A 307 14.57 -15.09 2.34
C LEU A 307 15.95 -15.41 1.76
N ASP A 308 16.00 -15.87 0.51
CA ASP A 308 17.25 -16.33 -0.11
C ASP A 308 18.15 -15.16 -0.56
N ALA A 309 17.57 -14.10 -1.10
CA ALA A 309 18.29 -12.99 -1.72
C ALA A 309 18.35 -11.73 -0.83
N CYS A 310 17.36 -11.51 0.04
CA CYS A 310 17.24 -10.26 0.81
C CYS A 310 17.56 -10.36 2.30
N GLN A 311 18.02 -11.51 2.76
CA GLN A 311 18.42 -11.73 4.15
C GLN A 311 19.93 -11.58 4.33
N PHE A 312 20.33 -10.88 5.39
CA PHE A 312 21.71 -10.86 5.88
C PHE A 312 22.06 -12.19 6.57
N GLU A 313 23.36 -12.47 6.71
CA GLU A 313 23.82 -13.70 7.37
C GLU A 313 23.42 -13.76 8.85
N ASP A 314 23.21 -12.61 9.48
CA ASP A 314 22.69 -12.49 10.85
C ASP A 314 21.16 -12.60 10.94
N GLY A 315 20.50 -12.88 9.80
CA GLY A 315 19.05 -13.00 9.69
C GLY A 315 18.32 -11.66 9.51
N ALA A 316 19.03 -10.53 9.49
CA ALA A 316 18.42 -9.21 9.31
C ALA A 316 17.93 -9.01 7.86
N HIS A 317 17.03 -8.05 7.70
CA HIS A 317 16.52 -7.59 6.42
C HIS A 317 16.71 -6.07 6.40
N GLY A 318 17.57 -5.53 5.52
CA GLY A 318 18.00 -4.13 5.56
C GLY A 318 17.45 -3.26 4.42
N MET A 319 17.01 -2.04 4.74
CA MET A 319 16.44 -1.05 3.81
C MET A 319 17.20 0.30 3.79
N PHE A 320 18.45 0.36 4.27
CA PHE A 320 19.19 1.63 4.27
C PHE A 320 20.72 1.48 4.40
N GLY A 321 21.48 1.98 3.41
CA GLY A 321 22.92 2.27 3.54
C GLY A 321 23.83 1.23 2.87
N ARG A 322 24.99 0.92 3.49
CA ARG A 322 26.00 -0.03 2.99
C ARG A 322 25.49 -1.48 2.83
N ASP A 323 24.23 -1.70 3.15
CA ASP A 323 23.55 -2.97 3.43
C ASP A 323 22.21 -3.06 2.65
N ASP A 324 22.23 -2.71 1.36
CA ASP A 324 21.08 -2.89 0.45
C ASP A 324 20.99 -4.33 -0.07
N LYS A 325 20.64 -5.29 0.82
CA LYS A 325 20.27 -6.65 0.38
C LYS A 325 18.83 -6.76 -0.15
N TRP A 326 17.99 -5.73 -0.01
CA TRP A 326 16.61 -5.77 -0.54
C TRP A 326 16.51 -5.64 -2.06
N VAL A 327 17.63 -5.39 -2.74
CA VAL A 327 17.75 -5.46 -4.20
C VAL A 327 18.47 -6.75 -4.56
N GLY A 328 17.73 -7.81 -4.88
CA GLY A 328 18.34 -9.00 -5.45
C GLY A 328 18.65 -8.75 -6.92
N GLN A 329 19.95 -8.80 -7.24
CA GLN A 329 20.45 -9.01 -8.60
C GLN A 329 20.50 -10.49 -8.94
#